data_AF-A0A1Z4ND75-F1
#
_entry.id   AF-A0A1Z4ND75-F1
#
_cell.length_a   1.000
_cell.length_b   1.000
_cell.length_c   1.000
_cell.angle_alpha   90.00
_cell.angle_beta   90.00
_cell.angle_gamma   90.00
#
_symmetry.space_group_name_H-M   'P 1'
#
loop_
_entity.id
_entity.type
_entity.pdbx_description
1 polymer ?
#
loop_
_entity_poly.entity_id
_entity_poly.type
_entity_poly.pdbx_seq_one_letter_code
_entity_poly.pdbx_strand_id
1 'polypeptide(L)'
;MGKAGQALRQILDSYSISQSQLAIGLGVERPIFFRWFHEQTDPTAETVAEIVQALHNINSSAAKDFVQAYLGSLTHTPQTASTQELPQSERVNIGVLAQIFNNTTNSYKYLFFLSLLDILKRRYFDTLSPISFEEIIIEMLANAWYPHNYFKLSFGTQDQITHKLDSLELEITEPILKFRDTDKKLLRKAIQSQYLEDIIAFIGKYVPFRLIRPFFAQETRGLLDAKVNQTIINLANNLFEEIKPVYCFNYLSLKDCNAIILHQDWVEYISENYSIVRSWVSWKWLGYMQKCNPSVPAVSNKLFPPQKRESLTSQTKFWKLVLENTEVRCIYSNLVLTTDNLSLDHYLPWSFVAHDQLWNLIPTIPSVNSSKSNNIPSIDQYFQKFIELQYLGLTISNNLMNENQWNKYIEPYLADLKIDRNNLLNIIILRKAYESTVIPLISLAINQGFVADWLYLTSR
;
A
#
# COMPACT_ATOMS: atom_id res chain seq x y z
N MET A 1 26.61 -15.34 3.36
CA MET A 1 27.27 -15.33 4.68
C MET A 1 26.38 -14.57 5.63
N GLY A 2 26.21 -15.10 6.83
CA GLY A 2 25.15 -14.69 7.75
C GLY A 2 25.46 -13.40 8.50
N LYS A 3 24.62 -12.37 8.35
CA LYS A 3 24.79 -11.06 9.04
C LYS A 3 24.88 -11.20 10.56
N ALA A 4 24.15 -12.17 11.13
CA ALA A 4 24.15 -12.44 12.57
C ALA A 4 25.51 -12.97 13.05
N GLY A 5 26.11 -13.91 12.30
CA GLY A 5 27.41 -14.48 12.66
C GLY A 5 28.54 -13.45 12.64
N GLN A 6 28.54 -12.56 11.64
CA GLN A 6 29.51 -11.46 11.52
C GLN A 6 29.40 -10.46 12.67
N ALA A 7 28.17 -10.02 12.97
CA ALA A 7 27.91 -9.12 14.09
C ALA A 7 28.27 -9.78 15.43
N LEU A 8 27.93 -11.06 15.63
CA LEU A 8 28.28 -11.81 16.84
C LEU A 8 29.79 -11.83 17.05
N ARG A 9 30.54 -12.20 16.00
CA ARG A 9 32.00 -12.28 16.07
C ARG A 9 32.63 -10.94 16.42
N GLN A 10 32.24 -9.88 15.71
CA GLN A 10 32.74 -8.54 15.97
C GLN A 10 32.52 -8.10 17.42
N ILE A 11 31.33 -8.36 17.98
CA ILE A 11 30.97 -7.88 19.32
C ILE A 11 31.66 -8.69 20.42
N LEU A 12 31.73 -10.01 20.29
CA LEU A 12 32.42 -10.84 21.27
C LEU A 12 33.92 -10.49 21.36
N ASP A 13 34.57 -10.27 20.22
CA ASP A 13 35.96 -9.85 20.16
C ASP A 13 36.14 -8.43 20.76
N SER A 14 35.28 -7.47 20.39
CA SER A 14 35.39 -6.07 20.83
C SER A 14 35.17 -5.88 22.33
N TYR A 15 34.30 -6.70 22.94
CA TYR A 15 33.93 -6.59 24.35
C TYR A 15 34.60 -7.66 25.23
N SER A 16 35.52 -8.46 24.67
CA SER A 16 36.18 -9.57 25.38
C SER A 16 35.18 -10.55 26.03
N ILE A 17 34.03 -10.78 25.38
CA ILE A 17 33.01 -11.73 25.85
C ILE A 17 33.32 -13.08 25.22
N SER A 18 33.54 -14.10 26.04
CA SER A 18 33.79 -15.45 25.53
C SER A 18 32.52 -16.08 24.95
N GLN A 19 32.66 -16.91 23.91
CA GLN A 19 31.54 -17.69 23.35
C GLN A 19 30.82 -18.53 24.43
N SER A 20 31.57 -19.00 25.43
CA SER A 20 31.02 -19.79 26.54
C SER A 20 30.12 -18.97 27.45
N GLN A 21 30.44 -17.71 27.71
CA GLN A 21 29.61 -16.83 28.54
C GLN A 21 28.27 -16.53 27.86
N LEU A 22 28.28 -16.22 26.57
CA LEU A 22 27.06 -15.92 25.84
C LEU A 22 26.19 -17.18 25.61
N ALA A 23 26.81 -18.34 25.33
CA ALA A 23 26.08 -19.61 25.21
C ALA A 23 25.36 -20.01 26.50
N ILE A 24 25.98 -19.80 27.67
CA ILE A 24 25.32 -20.01 28.98
C ILE A 24 24.16 -19.04 29.18
N GLY A 25 24.34 -17.76 28.82
CA GLY A 25 23.27 -16.75 28.92
C GLY A 25 22.06 -17.03 28.01
N LEU A 26 22.27 -17.78 26.92
CA LEU A 26 21.24 -18.18 25.96
C LEU A 26 20.60 -19.54 26.26
N GLY A 27 21.18 -20.35 27.14
CA GLY A 27 20.72 -21.72 27.37
C GLY A 27 20.90 -22.65 26.16
N VAL A 28 21.83 -22.33 25.24
CA VAL A 28 22.09 -23.10 24.02
C VAL A 28 23.38 -23.91 24.14
N GLU A 29 23.41 -25.10 23.52
CA GLU A 29 24.61 -25.92 23.50
C GLU A 29 25.74 -25.24 22.69
N ARG A 30 26.98 -25.34 23.19
CA ARG A 30 28.17 -24.74 22.55
C ARG A 30 28.32 -25.06 21.05
N PRO A 31 28.03 -26.27 20.55
CA PRO A 31 28.13 -26.57 19.12
C PRO A 31 27.19 -25.76 18.23
N ILE A 32 26.00 -25.40 18.74
CA ILE A 32 25.03 -24.56 18.00
C ILE A 32 25.57 -23.14 17.90
N PHE A 33 26.02 -22.60 19.04
CA PHE A 33 26.62 -21.26 19.09
C PHE A 33 27.88 -21.15 18.22
N PHE A 34 28.73 -22.18 18.23
CA PHE A 34 29.93 -22.25 17.39
C PHE A 34 29.60 -22.13 15.90
N ARG A 35 28.52 -22.77 15.43
CA ARG A 35 28.09 -22.68 14.04
C ARG A 35 27.61 -21.27 13.67
N TRP A 36 26.94 -20.57 14.59
CA TRP A 36 26.57 -19.16 14.37
C TRP A 36 27.80 -18.25 14.32
N PHE A 37 28.72 -18.41 15.26
CA PHE A 37 29.95 -17.61 15.34
C PHE A 37 30.87 -17.77 14.13
N HIS A 38 30.96 -18.99 13.58
CA HIS A 38 31.74 -19.30 12.38
C HIS A 38 30.93 -19.19 11.08
N GLU A 39 29.74 -18.58 11.11
CA GLU A 39 28.90 -18.30 9.94
C GLU A 39 28.52 -19.56 9.14
N GLN A 40 28.46 -20.72 9.79
CA GLN A 40 28.08 -22.00 9.18
C GLN A 40 26.56 -22.14 9.08
N THR A 41 25.82 -21.50 9.99
CA THR A 41 24.36 -21.41 10.01
C THR A 41 23.96 -20.06 10.61
N ASP A 42 22.80 -19.52 10.23
CA ASP A 42 22.24 -18.31 10.86
C ASP A 42 21.27 -18.65 12.00
N PRO A 43 21.27 -17.89 13.11
CA PRO A 43 20.22 -17.95 14.11
C PRO A 43 18.87 -17.45 13.53
N THR A 44 17.75 -17.93 14.07
CA THR A 44 16.43 -17.43 13.68
C THR A 44 16.20 -16.02 14.22
N ALA A 45 15.17 -15.32 13.73
CA ALA A 45 14.84 -13.97 14.20
C ALA A 45 14.51 -13.93 15.71
N GLU A 46 13.85 -14.98 16.21
CA GLU A 46 13.55 -15.17 17.64
C GLU A 46 14.84 -15.35 18.44
N THR A 47 15.76 -16.19 17.96
CA THR A 47 17.07 -16.39 18.58
C THR A 47 17.92 -15.13 18.58
N VAL A 48 17.81 -14.27 17.56
CA VAL A 48 18.51 -12.97 17.56
C VAL A 48 17.99 -12.06 18.68
N ALA A 49 16.68 -12.02 18.93
CA ALA A 49 16.13 -11.26 20.05
C ALA A 49 16.65 -11.79 21.41
N GLU A 50 16.77 -13.12 21.54
CA GLU A 50 17.37 -13.76 22.71
C GLU A 50 18.86 -13.41 22.86
N ILE A 51 19.62 -13.37 21.76
CA ILE A 51 21.03 -12.92 21.72
C ILE A 51 21.15 -11.49 22.25
N VAL A 52 20.29 -10.58 21.81
CA VAL A 52 20.29 -9.18 22.28
C VAL A 52 20.02 -9.13 23.79
N GLN A 53 19.05 -9.90 24.29
CA GLN A 53 18.73 -9.92 25.72
C GLN A 53 19.86 -10.52 26.56
N ALA A 54 20.47 -11.61 26.10
CA ALA A 54 21.60 -12.25 26.78
C ALA A 54 22.83 -11.33 26.80
N LEU A 55 23.13 -10.67 25.68
CA LEU A 55 24.16 -9.64 25.61
C LEU A 55 23.85 -8.48 26.54
N HIS A 56 22.59 -8.02 26.63
CA HIS A 56 22.22 -6.91 27.50
C HIS A 56 22.47 -7.23 28.98
N ASN A 57 22.21 -8.47 29.38
CA ASN A 57 22.46 -8.95 30.74
C ASN A 57 23.96 -9.09 31.06
N ILE A 58 24.80 -9.35 30.06
CA ILE A 58 26.27 -9.45 30.22
C ILE A 58 26.93 -8.06 30.16
N ASN A 59 26.59 -7.28 29.14
CA ASN A 59 27.08 -5.94 28.87
C ASN A 59 26.09 -5.17 27.99
N SER A 60 25.45 -4.15 28.56
CA SER A 60 24.42 -3.36 27.89
C SER A 60 24.92 -2.57 26.66
N SER A 61 26.20 -2.21 26.60
CA SER A 61 26.81 -1.58 25.42
C SER A 61 27.06 -2.59 24.31
N ALA A 62 27.51 -3.79 24.64
CA ALA A 62 27.68 -4.88 23.66
C ALA A 62 26.36 -5.24 22.97
N ALA A 63 25.24 -5.20 23.69
CA ALA A 63 23.92 -5.44 23.12
C ALA A 63 23.51 -4.34 22.12
N LYS A 64 23.76 -3.07 22.45
CA LYS A 64 23.47 -1.94 21.55
C LYS A 64 24.30 -2.03 20.27
N ASP A 65 25.59 -2.30 20.41
CA ASP A 65 26.50 -2.40 19.28
C ASP A 65 26.21 -3.65 18.44
N PHE A 66 25.76 -4.75 19.05
CA PHE A 66 25.28 -5.93 18.33
C PHE A 66 24.05 -5.64 17.50
N VAL A 67 23.05 -4.94 18.08
CA VAL A 67 21.87 -4.50 17.34
C VAL A 67 22.28 -3.59 16.18
N GLN A 68 23.23 -2.69 16.39
CA GLN A 68 23.73 -1.79 15.35
C GLN A 68 24.50 -2.53 14.24
N ALA A 69 25.34 -3.51 14.59
CA ALA A 69 26.10 -4.32 13.64
C ALA A 69 25.19 -5.29 12.87
N TYR A 70 24.19 -5.87 13.53
CA TYR A 70 23.26 -6.83 12.94
C TYR A 70 22.21 -6.16 12.04
N LEU A 71 21.61 -5.07 12.51
CA LEU A 71 20.58 -4.34 11.76
C LEU A 71 21.16 -3.31 10.77
N GLY A 72 22.47 -3.02 10.86
CA GLY A 72 23.06 -1.83 10.25
C GLY A 72 22.67 -0.57 11.03
N SER A 73 23.44 0.50 10.91
CA SER A 73 23.26 1.77 11.64
C SER A 73 21.83 2.33 11.57
N LEU A 74 20.98 1.97 12.53
CA LEU A 74 19.73 2.65 12.87
C LEU A 74 19.96 3.75 13.93
N THR A 75 21.21 4.03 14.28
CA THR A 75 21.59 5.13 15.18
C THR A 75 22.23 6.27 14.39
N HIS A 76 21.46 6.83 13.46
CA HIS A 76 21.40 8.29 13.43
C HIS A 76 20.40 8.67 14.51
N THR A 77 20.84 9.44 15.50
CA THR A 77 19.96 10.34 16.25
C THR A 77 18.97 10.93 15.24
N PRO A 78 17.64 10.86 15.46
CA PRO A 78 16.73 11.56 14.59
C PRO A 78 16.98 13.07 14.82
N GLN A 79 17.91 13.65 14.05
CA GLN A 79 17.43 14.74 13.22
C GLN A 79 16.19 14.17 12.56
N THR A 80 15.07 14.81 12.81
CA THR A 80 13.82 14.58 12.10
C THR A 80 14.08 14.71 10.60
N ALA A 81 14.69 13.68 10.00
CA ALA A 81 14.66 13.44 8.59
C ALA A 81 13.20 13.06 8.37
N SER A 82 12.42 14.08 8.05
CA SER A 82 11.07 13.88 7.59
C SER A 82 11.14 12.80 6.51
N THR A 83 10.15 11.92 6.44
CA THR A 83 9.97 10.98 5.32
C THR A 83 9.82 11.68 3.95
N GLN A 84 10.02 13.00 3.90
CA GLN A 84 9.93 13.88 2.76
C GLN A 84 11.30 14.21 2.14
N GLU A 85 12.42 13.87 2.79
CA GLU A 85 13.77 14.15 2.28
C GLU A 85 14.51 12.87 1.85
N LEU A 86 15.23 12.97 0.73
CA LEU A 86 16.02 11.88 0.16
C LEU A 86 17.41 11.83 0.83
N PRO A 87 17.99 10.63 1.07
CA PRO A 87 19.34 10.49 1.61
C PRO A 87 20.36 11.18 0.72
N GLN A 88 21.30 11.91 1.31
CA GLN A 88 22.36 12.59 0.54
C GLN A 88 23.34 11.57 -0.07
N SER A 89 23.98 11.95 -1.18
CA SER A 89 24.97 11.13 -1.86
C SER A 89 26.00 12.01 -2.54
N GLU A 90 27.27 11.61 -2.45
CA GLU A 90 28.38 12.22 -3.20
C GLU A 90 28.46 11.69 -4.64
N ARG A 91 27.78 10.58 -4.96
CA ARG A 91 27.84 9.93 -6.30
C ARG A 91 26.87 10.58 -7.29
N VAL A 92 25.72 11.03 -6.78
CA VAL A 92 24.56 11.46 -7.59
C VAL A 92 23.91 12.72 -7.04
N ASN A 93 23.34 13.53 -7.93
CA ASN A 93 22.74 14.81 -7.54
C ASN A 93 21.31 14.66 -7.00
N ILE A 94 21.20 14.49 -5.68
CA ILE A 94 19.92 14.35 -4.95
C ILE A 94 19.07 15.61 -5.04
N GLY A 95 19.71 16.79 -5.03
CA GLY A 95 19.02 18.08 -5.17
C GLY A 95 18.26 18.20 -6.49
N VAL A 96 18.79 17.64 -7.58
CA VAL A 96 18.10 17.59 -8.88
C VAL A 96 17.03 16.51 -8.91
N LEU A 97 17.30 15.32 -8.36
CA LEU A 97 16.28 14.25 -8.28
C LEU A 97 15.03 14.72 -7.53
N ALA A 98 15.20 15.48 -6.45
CA ALA A 98 14.08 16.02 -5.69
C ALA A 98 13.13 16.92 -6.52
N GLN A 99 13.59 17.43 -7.66
CA GLN A 99 12.85 18.36 -8.53
C GLN A 99 12.06 17.68 -9.65
N ILE A 100 12.19 16.35 -9.85
CA ILE A 100 11.52 15.63 -10.97
C ILE A 100 9.99 15.81 -10.98
N PHE A 101 9.40 16.03 -9.80
CA PHE A 101 7.96 16.25 -9.60
C PHE A 101 7.54 17.73 -9.42
N ASN A 102 8.44 18.70 -9.55
CA ASN A 102 8.10 20.12 -9.36
C ASN A 102 7.06 20.63 -10.37
N ASN A 103 7.07 20.05 -11.57
CA ASN A 103 6.14 20.38 -12.64
C ASN A 103 5.37 19.11 -13.04
N THR A 104 4.17 18.95 -12.47
CA THR A 104 3.25 17.85 -12.72
C THR A 104 1.83 18.38 -12.94
N THR A 105 1.24 18.03 -14.07
CA THR A 105 -0.19 18.27 -14.38
C THR A 105 -1.00 16.97 -14.36
N ASN A 106 -0.33 15.83 -14.52
CA ASN A 106 -0.89 14.48 -14.53
C ASN A 106 -0.04 13.52 -13.69
N SER A 107 -0.53 12.29 -13.53
CA SER A 107 0.08 11.24 -12.71
C SER A 107 1.36 10.65 -13.31
N TYR A 108 1.63 10.86 -14.60
CA TYR A 108 2.55 10.01 -15.36
C TYR A 108 3.96 9.98 -14.79
N LYS A 109 4.49 11.12 -14.33
CA LYS A 109 5.83 11.13 -13.72
C LYS A 109 5.90 10.29 -12.45
N TYR A 110 4.89 10.39 -11.57
CA TYR A 110 4.83 9.62 -10.34
C TYR A 110 4.78 8.14 -10.65
N LEU A 111 3.85 7.74 -11.52
CA LEU A 111 3.70 6.34 -11.93
C LEU A 111 4.93 5.81 -12.65
N PHE A 112 5.55 6.58 -13.53
CA PHE A 112 6.75 6.16 -14.26
C PHE A 112 7.89 5.89 -13.29
N PHE A 113 8.18 6.82 -12.38
CA PHE A 113 9.28 6.64 -11.44
C PHE A 113 8.98 5.55 -10.40
N LEU A 114 7.74 5.44 -9.90
CA LEU A 114 7.31 4.29 -9.09
C LEU A 114 7.53 2.95 -9.82
N SER A 115 7.19 2.91 -11.11
CA SER A 115 7.34 1.73 -11.94
C SER A 115 8.79 1.36 -12.17
N LEU A 116 9.68 2.35 -12.34
CA LEU A 116 11.12 2.12 -12.38
C LEU A 116 11.64 1.46 -11.10
N LEU A 117 11.21 1.94 -9.93
CA LEU A 117 11.60 1.34 -8.66
C LEU A 117 11.11 -0.10 -8.52
N ASP A 118 9.84 -0.34 -8.87
CA ASP A 118 9.24 -1.67 -8.79
C ASP A 118 9.92 -2.66 -9.79
N ILE A 119 10.26 -2.20 -11.00
CA ILE A 119 11.04 -2.98 -11.99
C ILE A 119 12.45 -3.26 -11.49
N LEU A 120 13.16 -2.25 -10.99
CA LEU A 120 14.51 -2.38 -10.45
C LEU A 120 14.58 -3.43 -9.34
N LYS A 121 13.68 -3.34 -8.36
CA LYS A 121 13.62 -4.32 -7.27
C LYS A 121 13.36 -5.73 -7.78
N ARG A 122 12.44 -5.87 -8.75
CA ARG A 122 12.10 -7.17 -9.38
C ARG A 122 13.25 -7.75 -10.22
N ARG A 123 14.09 -6.89 -10.81
CA ARG A 123 15.31 -7.26 -11.53
C ARG A 123 16.56 -7.34 -10.63
N TYR A 124 16.38 -7.33 -9.30
CA TYR A 124 17.50 -7.34 -8.34
C TYR A 124 18.55 -6.25 -8.59
N PHE A 125 18.09 -5.08 -9.05
CA PHE A 125 18.92 -3.92 -9.38
C PHE A 125 19.96 -4.18 -10.49
N ASP A 126 19.65 -5.08 -11.43
CA ASP A 126 20.46 -5.28 -12.64
C ASP A 126 20.42 -4.07 -13.58
N THR A 127 21.58 -3.67 -14.08
CA THR A 127 21.80 -2.56 -15.02
C THR A 127 22.19 -3.00 -16.42
N LEU A 128 22.47 -4.30 -16.64
CA LEU A 128 22.99 -4.80 -17.91
C LEU A 128 21.95 -4.78 -19.03
N SER A 129 20.68 -4.92 -18.69
CA SER A 129 19.58 -4.97 -19.66
C SER A 129 18.81 -3.65 -19.69
N PRO A 130 18.64 -3.01 -20.87
CA PRO A 130 17.74 -1.87 -21.01
C PRO A 130 16.33 -2.19 -20.49
N ILE A 131 15.62 -1.15 -20.04
CA ILE A 131 14.21 -1.26 -19.65
C ILE A 131 13.37 -0.63 -20.75
N SER A 132 12.54 -1.44 -21.43
CA SER A 132 11.71 -0.96 -22.52
C SER A 132 10.59 -0.04 -22.02
N PHE A 133 10.15 0.90 -22.86
CA PHE A 133 8.96 1.71 -22.57
C PHE A 133 7.73 0.84 -22.36
N GLU A 134 7.61 -0.26 -23.10
CA GLU A 134 6.55 -1.25 -22.90
C GLU A 134 6.54 -1.79 -21.47
N GLU A 135 7.68 -2.27 -20.95
CA GLU A 135 7.75 -2.82 -19.59
C GLU A 135 7.39 -1.76 -18.54
N ILE A 136 7.89 -0.53 -18.70
CA ILE A 136 7.59 0.57 -17.79
C ILE A 136 6.10 0.89 -17.83
N ILE A 137 5.50 0.97 -19.02
CA ILE A 137 4.10 1.35 -19.19
C ILE A 137 3.16 0.24 -18.69
N ILE A 138 3.50 -1.03 -18.86
CA ILE A 138 2.77 -2.15 -18.24
C ILE A 138 2.79 -2.02 -16.70
N GLU A 139 3.93 -1.71 -16.11
CA GLU A 139 4.04 -1.50 -14.66
C GLU A 139 3.29 -0.22 -14.21
N MET A 140 3.28 0.85 -15.03
CA MET A 140 2.49 2.06 -14.77
C MET A 140 1.00 1.76 -14.72
N LEU A 141 0.49 0.99 -15.70
CA LEU A 141 -0.89 0.55 -15.75
C LEU A 141 -1.23 -0.33 -14.53
N ALA A 142 -0.35 -1.27 -14.17
CA ALA A 142 -0.54 -2.11 -12.99
C ALA A 142 -0.56 -1.30 -11.68
N ASN A 143 0.29 -0.27 -11.57
CA ASN A 143 0.32 0.64 -10.43
C ASN A 143 -0.91 1.57 -10.35
N ALA A 144 -1.51 1.92 -11.49
CA ALA A 144 -2.73 2.74 -11.55
C ALA A 144 -4.03 1.92 -11.37
N TRP A 145 -4.01 0.62 -11.67
CA TRP A 145 -5.21 -0.24 -11.66
C TRP A 145 -5.90 -0.32 -10.30
N TYR A 146 -5.18 -0.56 -9.19
CA TYR A 146 -5.81 -0.64 -7.87
C TYR A 146 -6.48 0.68 -7.45
N PRO A 147 -5.76 1.83 -7.47
CA PRO A 147 -6.39 3.13 -7.21
C PRO A 147 -7.63 3.39 -8.06
N HIS A 148 -7.57 3.14 -9.36
CA HIS A 148 -8.65 3.45 -10.30
C HIS A 148 -9.77 2.40 -10.30
N ASN A 149 -9.49 1.17 -10.70
CA ASN A 149 -10.52 0.15 -10.93
C ASN A 149 -11.08 -0.43 -9.64
N TYR A 150 -10.23 -0.64 -8.61
CA TYR A 150 -10.65 -1.26 -7.34
C TYR A 150 -11.16 -0.23 -6.32
N PHE A 151 -10.43 0.87 -6.12
CA PHE A 151 -10.76 1.91 -5.13
C PHE A 151 -11.50 3.13 -5.69
N LYS A 152 -11.71 3.18 -7.01
CA LYS A 152 -12.46 4.23 -7.71
C LYS A 152 -11.89 5.64 -7.53
N LEU A 153 -10.58 5.78 -7.29
CA LEU A 153 -9.94 7.09 -7.15
C LEU A 153 -9.85 7.81 -8.50
N SER A 154 -10.12 9.11 -8.48
CA SER A 154 -9.90 10.00 -9.62
C SER A 154 -8.42 10.34 -9.77
N PHE A 155 -7.92 10.33 -11.00
CA PHE A 155 -6.57 10.81 -11.33
C PHE A 155 -6.59 12.26 -11.80
N GLY A 156 -7.73 12.95 -11.71
CA GLY A 156 -7.96 14.28 -12.28
C GLY A 156 -8.45 14.21 -13.73
N THR A 157 -9.07 15.29 -14.21
CA THR A 157 -9.77 15.33 -15.50
C THR A 157 -8.86 15.40 -16.73
N GLN A 158 -7.62 15.84 -16.55
CA GLN A 158 -6.62 15.93 -17.63
C GLN A 158 -5.81 14.65 -17.78
N ASP A 159 -5.82 13.78 -16.77
CA ASP A 159 -5.13 12.51 -16.82
C ASP A 159 -5.90 11.54 -17.72
N GLN A 160 -5.19 10.75 -18.52
CA GLN A 160 -5.79 9.81 -19.46
C GLN A 160 -5.42 8.36 -19.16
N ILE A 161 -4.61 8.08 -18.12
CA ILE A 161 -4.21 6.68 -17.84
C ILE A 161 -5.40 5.82 -17.44
N THR A 162 -6.39 6.40 -16.76
CA THR A 162 -7.63 5.73 -16.36
C THR A 162 -8.45 5.34 -17.58
N HIS A 163 -8.62 6.25 -18.55
CA HIS A 163 -9.27 5.93 -19.82
C HIS A 163 -8.53 4.86 -20.63
N LYS A 164 -7.18 4.87 -20.61
CA LYS A 164 -6.39 3.79 -21.22
C LYS A 164 -6.61 2.45 -20.52
N LEU A 165 -6.64 2.43 -19.18
CA LEU A 165 -6.97 1.22 -18.42
C LEU A 165 -8.38 0.71 -18.71
N ASP A 166 -9.38 1.59 -18.77
CA ASP A 166 -10.76 1.21 -19.03
C ASP A 166 -10.91 0.61 -20.44
N SER A 167 -10.17 1.13 -21.43
CA SER A 167 -10.17 0.59 -22.80
C SER A 167 -9.58 -0.82 -22.95
N LEU A 168 -8.90 -1.34 -21.92
CA LEU A 168 -8.35 -2.70 -21.94
C LEU A 168 -9.37 -3.77 -21.56
N GLU A 169 -10.55 -3.38 -21.03
CA GLU A 169 -11.64 -4.30 -20.65
C GLU A 169 -11.15 -5.53 -19.86
N LEU A 170 -10.21 -5.33 -18.94
CA LEU A 170 -9.52 -6.42 -18.26
C LEU A 170 -10.48 -7.29 -17.44
N GLU A 171 -10.55 -8.58 -17.76
CA GLU A 171 -11.23 -9.58 -16.93
C GLU A 171 -10.36 -9.96 -15.73
N ILE A 172 -10.55 -9.25 -14.62
CA ILE A 172 -9.80 -9.47 -13.39
C ILE A 172 -10.62 -10.29 -12.39
N THR A 173 -10.15 -11.50 -12.11
CA THR A 173 -10.76 -12.41 -11.14
C THR A 173 -9.86 -12.64 -9.94
N GLU A 174 -10.25 -13.58 -9.08
CA GLU A 174 -9.33 -14.17 -8.12
C GLU A 174 -8.09 -14.74 -8.83
N PRO A 175 -6.89 -14.63 -8.23
CA PRO A 175 -6.60 -14.20 -6.85
C PRO A 175 -6.29 -12.69 -6.70
N ILE A 176 -6.42 -11.88 -7.77
CA ILE A 176 -6.08 -10.45 -7.77
C ILE A 176 -7.03 -9.65 -6.86
N LEU A 177 -8.34 -9.96 -6.92
CA LEU A 177 -9.37 -9.29 -6.11
C LEU A 177 -9.26 -9.58 -4.60
N LYS A 178 -8.63 -10.69 -4.20
CA LYS A 178 -8.27 -11.00 -2.79
C LYS A 178 -6.87 -10.54 -2.38
N PHE A 179 -6.21 -9.72 -3.19
CA PHE A 179 -4.86 -9.20 -2.91
C PHE A 179 -3.81 -10.28 -2.66
N ARG A 180 -4.00 -11.44 -3.28
CA ARG A 180 -3.05 -12.56 -3.21
C ARG A 180 -2.00 -12.52 -4.33
N ASP A 181 -2.14 -11.58 -5.26
CA ASP A 181 -1.13 -11.23 -6.27
C ASP A 181 -0.22 -10.10 -5.75
N THR A 182 0.55 -10.38 -4.70
CA THR A 182 1.31 -9.36 -3.94
C THR A 182 2.36 -8.63 -4.76
N ASP A 183 2.90 -9.26 -5.81
CA ASP A 183 3.84 -8.66 -6.77
C ASP A 183 3.13 -8.11 -8.03
N LYS A 184 1.79 -8.15 -8.13
CA LYS A 184 1.03 -7.76 -9.34
C LYS A 184 1.41 -8.59 -10.59
N LYS A 185 1.92 -9.82 -10.42
CA LYS A 185 2.42 -10.67 -11.51
C LYS A 185 1.29 -11.07 -12.45
N LEU A 186 0.14 -11.47 -11.90
CA LEU A 186 -1.02 -11.87 -12.70
C LEU A 186 -1.67 -10.66 -13.35
N LEU A 187 -1.75 -9.53 -12.64
CA LEU A 187 -2.27 -8.28 -13.19
C LEU A 187 -1.41 -7.80 -14.38
N ARG A 188 -0.08 -7.80 -14.25
CA ARG A 188 0.81 -7.47 -15.37
C ARG A 188 0.63 -8.42 -16.55
N LYS A 189 0.48 -9.73 -16.29
CA LYS A 189 0.24 -10.71 -17.35
C LYS A 189 -1.08 -10.42 -18.10
N ALA A 190 -2.14 -10.06 -17.38
CA ALA A 190 -3.44 -9.71 -17.96
C ALA A 190 -3.37 -8.42 -18.80
N ILE A 191 -2.59 -7.44 -18.37
CA ILE A 191 -2.32 -6.21 -19.14
C ILE A 191 -1.50 -6.55 -20.39
N GLN A 192 -0.44 -7.34 -20.23
CA GLN A 192 0.47 -7.70 -21.33
C GLN A 192 -0.21 -8.54 -22.43
N SER A 193 -1.27 -9.28 -22.10
CA SER A 193 -2.04 -10.02 -23.11
C SER A 193 -2.95 -9.14 -23.98
N GLN A 194 -3.04 -7.84 -23.72
CA GLN A 194 -3.84 -6.91 -24.51
C GLN A 194 -3.03 -6.25 -25.64
N TYR A 195 -3.71 -5.58 -26.57
CA TYR A 195 -3.06 -4.72 -27.56
C TYR A 195 -2.67 -3.38 -26.91
N LEU A 196 -1.36 -3.11 -26.81
CA LEU A 196 -0.83 -1.97 -26.05
C LEU A 196 -0.17 -0.88 -26.90
N GLU A 197 -0.02 -1.05 -28.22
CA GLU A 197 0.80 -0.14 -29.06
C GLU A 197 0.39 1.33 -28.93
N ASP A 198 -0.92 1.62 -29.02
CA ASP A 198 -1.45 2.99 -28.89
C ASP A 198 -1.25 3.57 -27.49
N ILE A 199 -1.33 2.73 -26.45
CA ILE A 199 -1.12 3.13 -25.06
C ILE A 199 0.36 3.45 -24.84
N ILE A 200 1.24 2.60 -25.35
CA ILE A 200 2.69 2.76 -25.29
C ILE A 200 3.11 4.05 -26.00
N ALA A 201 2.62 4.26 -27.23
CA ALA A 201 2.90 5.46 -28.01
C ALA A 201 2.38 6.72 -27.31
N PHE A 202 1.17 6.68 -26.73
CA PHE A 202 0.58 7.83 -26.06
C PHE A 202 1.31 8.20 -24.76
N ILE A 203 1.48 7.24 -23.84
CA ILE A 203 2.10 7.48 -22.53
C ILE A 203 3.60 7.77 -22.72
N GLY A 204 4.29 6.97 -23.55
CA GLY A 204 5.72 7.08 -23.84
C GLY A 204 6.11 8.37 -24.58
N LYS A 205 5.16 9.09 -25.18
CA LYS A 205 5.41 10.31 -25.96
C LYS A 205 6.19 11.38 -25.20
N TYR A 206 5.93 11.54 -23.90
CA TYR A 206 6.50 12.64 -23.12
C TYR A 206 7.19 12.20 -21.84
N VAL A 207 6.58 11.29 -21.06
CA VAL A 207 7.04 11.05 -19.69
C VAL A 207 8.51 10.63 -19.56
N PRO A 208 9.08 9.76 -20.43
CA PRO A 208 10.48 9.34 -20.30
C PRO A 208 11.45 10.52 -20.44
N PHE A 209 11.11 11.51 -21.26
CA PHE A 209 11.96 12.69 -21.50
C PHE A 209 11.71 13.78 -20.45
N ARG A 210 10.45 13.99 -20.07
CA ARG A 210 10.07 15.09 -19.17
C ARG A 210 10.36 14.80 -17.71
N LEU A 211 10.51 13.54 -17.32
CA LEU A 211 10.90 13.17 -15.96
C LEU A 211 12.31 13.65 -15.62
N ILE A 212 13.28 13.37 -16.49
CA ILE A 212 14.71 13.72 -16.26
C ILE A 212 15.09 15.12 -16.74
N ARG A 213 14.15 15.90 -17.30
CA ARG A 213 14.40 17.28 -17.73
C ARG A 213 15.09 18.17 -16.68
N PRO A 214 14.84 18.06 -15.35
CA PRO A 214 15.54 18.89 -14.37
C PRO A 214 17.07 18.75 -14.38
N PHE A 215 17.62 17.61 -14.82
CA PHE A 215 19.07 17.42 -15.00
C PHE A 215 19.65 18.30 -16.12
N PHE A 216 18.79 18.82 -16.99
CA PHE A 216 19.15 19.64 -18.15
C PHE A 216 18.35 20.95 -18.19
N ALA A 217 18.08 21.51 -17.01
CA ALA A 217 17.20 22.67 -16.88
C ALA A 217 17.75 23.93 -17.56
N GLN A 218 19.08 24.08 -17.63
CA GLN A 218 19.72 25.23 -18.27
C GLN A 218 19.66 25.11 -19.80
N GLU A 219 20.01 23.93 -20.31
CA GLU A 219 20.07 23.59 -21.73
C GLU A 219 18.68 23.54 -22.38
N THR A 220 17.66 23.18 -21.60
CA THR A 220 16.28 23.10 -22.09
C THR A 220 15.43 24.33 -21.81
N ARG A 221 16.02 25.40 -21.24
CA ARG A 221 15.30 26.66 -20.98
C ARG A 221 14.96 27.36 -22.30
N GLY A 222 13.71 27.78 -22.45
CA GLY A 222 13.23 28.52 -23.62
C GLY A 222 13.08 27.70 -24.91
N LEU A 223 13.34 26.39 -24.88
CA LEU A 223 13.13 25.54 -26.05
C LEU A 223 11.63 25.41 -26.39
N LEU A 224 11.36 25.39 -27.70
CA LEU A 224 10.05 24.98 -28.22
C LEU A 224 9.74 23.54 -27.80
N ASP A 225 8.50 23.26 -27.40
CA ASP A 225 8.11 21.97 -26.84
C ASP A 225 8.47 20.78 -27.75
N ALA A 226 8.27 20.93 -29.05
CA ALA A 226 8.56 19.92 -30.07
C ALA A 226 10.05 19.52 -30.13
N LYS A 227 10.97 20.39 -29.69
CA LYS A 227 12.42 20.11 -29.69
C LYS A 227 12.90 19.45 -28.40
N VAL A 228 12.15 19.60 -27.30
CA VAL A 228 12.62 19.21 -25.95
C VAL A 228 12.97 17.73 -25.89
N ASN A 229 12.13 16.83 -26.40
CA ASN A 229 12.38 15.38 -26.28
C ASN A 229 13.67 14.96 -26.99
N GLN A 230 13.87 15.41 -28.23
CA GLN A 230 15.08 15.10 -28.99
C GLN A 230 16.33 15.72 -28.34
N THR A 231 16.23 16.93 -27.80
CA THR A 231 17.32 17.54 -27.04
C THR A 231 17.66 16.75 -25.78
N ILE A 232 16.66 16.28 -25.04
CA ILE A 232 16.87 15.45 -23.84
C ILE A 232 17.57 14.13 -24.19
N ILE A 233 17.20 13.48 -25.29
CA ILE A 233 17.92 12.27 -25.76
C ILE A 233 19.40 12.59 -25.98
N ASN A 234 19.69 13.61 -26.78
CA ASN A 234 21.06 13.97 -27.12
C ASN A 234 21.89 14.31 -25.87
N LEU A 235 21.33 15.09 -24.94
CA LEU A 235 22.03 15.48 -23.71
C LEU A 235 22.22 14.30 -22.77
N ALA A 236 21.19 13.48 -22.54
CA ALA A 236 21.26 12.35 -21.63
C ALA A 236 22.26 11.28 -22.10
N ASN A 237 22.37 11.08 -23.42
CA ASN A 237 23.33 10.14 -24.00
C ASN A 237 24.76 10.71 -24.05
N ASN A 238 24.95 11.97 -24.47
CA ASN A 238 26.29 12.54 -24.64
C ASN A 238 26.94 12.96 -23.33
N LEU A 239 26.15 13.35 -22.33
CA LEU A 239 26.62 13.82 -21.02
C LEU A 239 26.31 12.80 -19.91
N PHE A 240 26.18 11.52 -20.26
CA PHE A 240 25.70 10.49 -19.35
C PHE A 240 26.58 10.37 -18.09
N GLU A 241 27.89 10.32 -18.26
CA GLU A 241 28.86 10.20 -17.15
C GLU A 241 29.15 11.54 -16.45
N GLU A 242 28.97 12.67 -17.14
CA GLU A 242 29.28 14.00 -16.63
C GLU A 242 28.16 14.56 -15.75
N ILE A 243 26.92 14.54 -16.26
CA ILE A 243 25.74 15.06 -15.57
C ILE A 243 25.10 13.99 -14.69
N LYS A 244 25.29 12.71 -15.03
CA LYS A 244 24.68 11.55 -14.37
C LYS A 244 23.16 11.71 -14.22
N PRO A 245 22.40 11.84 -15.32
CA PRO A 245 20.95 11.71 -15.24
C PRO A 245 20.57 10.29 -14.76
N VAL A 246 19.36 10.11 -14.25
CA VAL A 246 18.89 8.79 -13.77
C VAL A 246 19.03 7.70 -14.85
N TYR A 247 18.84 8.08 -16.12
CA TYR A 247 19.01 7.21 -17.27
C TYR A 247 19.31 8.00 -18.54
N CYS A 248 19.85 7.29 -19.54
CA CYS A 248 19.89 7.69 -20.95
C CYS A 248 19.01 6.77 -21.81
N PHE A 249 19.05 6.92 -23.13
CA PHE A 249 18.18 6.20 -24.07
C PHE A 249 18.97 5.25 -24.96
N ASN A 250 18.35 4.16 -25.41
CA ASN A 250 19.04 3.16 -26.23
C ASN A 250 19.35 3.62 -27.67
N TYR A 251 18.69 4.68 -28.16
CA TYR A 251 18.93 5.27 -29.47
C TYR A 251 18.95 6.80 -29.40
N LEU A 252 19.72 7.43 -30.29
CA LEU A 252 19.80 8.89 -30.42
C LEU A 252 18.61 9.50 -31.17
N SER A 253 17.90 8.73 -31.99
CA SER A 253 16.72 9.18 -32.73
C SER A 253 15.46 9.01 -31.89
N LEU A 254 14.65 10.07 -31.76
CA LEU A 254 13.37 10.01 -31.03
C LEU A 254 12.42 8.94 -31.60
N LYS A 255 12.47 8.66 -32.90
CA LYS A 255 11.59 7.69 -33.56
C LYS A 255 11.92 6.24 -33.18
N ASP A 256 13.21 5.96 -32.97
CA ASP A 256 13.72 4.59 -32.75
C ASP A 256 13.94 4.30 -31.25
N CYS A 257 13.97 5.35 -30.43
CA CYS A 257 14.08 5.27 -28.98
C CYS A 257 12.87 4.56 -28.36
N ASN A 258 13.12 3.40 -27.74
CA ASN A 258 12.08 2.58 -27.12
C ASN A 258 12.46 1.99 -25.76
N ALA A 259 13.65 2.31 -25.25
CA ALA A 259 14.12 1.85 -23.96
C ALA A 259 15.04 2.87 -23.28
N ILE A 260 15.15 2.75 -21.96
CA ILE A 260 16.10 3.49 -21.15
C ILE A 260 17.24 2.60 -20.67
N ILE A 261 18.39 3.20 -20.44
CA ILE A 261 19.57 2.59 -19.83
C ILE A 261 19.88 3.38 -18.56
N LEU A 262 19.77 2.74 -17.40
CA LEU A 262 19.95 3.38 -16.10
C LEU A 262 21.44 3.64 -15.83
N HIS A 263 21.73 4.75 -15.15
CA HIS A 263 23.09 5.04 -14.72
C HIS A 263 23.47 4.20 -13.50
N GLN A 264 24.66 3.60 -13.50
CA GLN A 264 25.13 2.69 -12.46
C GLN A 264 25.08 3.33 -11.06
N ASP A 265 25.65 4.52 -10.88
CA ASP A 265 25.63 5.26 -9.61
C ASP A 265 24.21 5.50 -9.06
N TRP A 266 23.23 5.73 -9.94
CA TRP A 266 21.83 5.89 -9.52
C TRP A 266 21.22 4.58 -9.06
N VAL A 267 21.53 3.46 -9.73
CA VAL A 267 21.05 2.14 -9.32
C VAL A 267 21.66 1.72 -7.98
N GLU A 268 22.94 1.98 -7.76
CA GLU A 268 23.59 1.74 -6.46
C GLU A 268 22.95 2.57 -5.36
N TYR A 269 22.79 3.88 -5.58
CA TYR A 269 22.12 4.76 -4.63
C TYR A 269 20.69 4.30 -4.33
N ILE A 270 19.91 3.95 -5.35
CA ILE A 270 18.53 3.48 -5.19
C ILE A 270 18.51 2.13 -4.46
N SER A 271 19.44 1.22 -4.73
CA SER A 271 19.54 -0.08 -4.06
C SER A 271 19.83 0.09 -2.56
N GLU A 272 20.83 0.91 -2.23
CA GLU A 272 21.22 1.25 -0.86
C GLU A 272 20.09 1.94 -0.08
N ASN A 273 19.26 2.75 -0.77
CA ASN A 273 18.25 3.61 -0.14
C ASN A 273 16.79 3.27 -0.53
N TYR A 274 16.55 2.06 -1.05
CA TYR A 274 15.31 1.72 -1.76
C TYR A 274 14.05 2.07 -0.97
N SER A 275 13.97 1.66 0.29
CA SER A 275 12.79 1.88 1.13
C SER A 275 12.49 3.37 1.32
N ILE A 276 13.53 4.21 1.44
CA ILE A 276 13.39 5.66 1.64
C ILE A 276 12.98 6.32 0.32
N VAL A 277 13.65 5.99 -0.78
CA VAL A 277 13.30 6.51 -2.12
C VAL A 277 11.87 6.10 -2.48
N ARG A 278 11.49 4.83 -2.30
CA ARG A 278 10.13 4.33 -2.56
C ARG A 278 9.09 5.04 -1.69
N SER A 279 9.39 5.31 -0.43
CA SER A 279 8.49 6.06 0.47
C SER A 279 8.35 7.52 0.06
N TRP A 280 9.45 8.17 -0.34
CA TRP A 280 9.45 9.53 -0.83
C TRP A 280 8.56 9.69 -2.08
N VAL A 281 8.68 8.80 -3.06
CA VAL A 281 7.82 8.84 -4.25
C VAL A 281 6.36 8.55 -3.90
N SER A 282 6.11 7.58 -3.01
CA SER A 282 4.75 7.29 -2.52
C SER A 282 4.12 8.51 -1.85
N TRP A 283 4.90 9.29 -1.09
CA TRP A 283 4.43 10.53 -0.46
C TRP A 283 4.08 11.60 -1.49
N LYS A 284 4.94 11.80 -2.49
CA LYS A 284 4.68 12.73 -3.60
C LYS A 284 3.46 12.31 -4.42
N TRP A 285 3.30 11.01 -4.65
CA TRP A 285 2.13 10.41 -5.31
C TRP A 285 0.85 10.61 -4.49
N LEU A 286 0.90 10.39 -3.18
CA LEU A 286 -0.21 10.63 -2.27
C LEU A 286 -0.68 12.08 -2.30
N GLY A 287 0.25 13.05 -2.28
CA GLY A 287 -0.10 14.47 -2.37
C GLY A 287 -0.86 14.80 -3.67
N TYR A 288 -0.44 14.24 -4.81
CA TYR A 288 -1.18 14.36 -6.07
C TYR A 288 -2.59 13.76 -5.96
N MET A 289 -2.68 12.51 -5.47
CA MET A 289 -3.96 11.81 -5.40
C MET A 289 -4.94 12.44 -4.41
N GLN A 290 -4.47 13.02 -3.31
CA GLN A 290 -5.32 13.78 -2.38
C GLN A 290 -5.87 15.05 -3.03
N LYS A 291 -5.07 15.76 -3.84
CA LYS A 291 -5.53 16.92 -4.60
C LYS A 291 -6.64 16.53 -5.59
N CYS A 292 -6.55 15.37 -6.21
CA CYS A 292 -7.56 14.85 -7.12
C CYS A 292 -8.81 14.31 -6.40
N ASN A 293 -8.69 13.95 -5.12
CA ASN A 293 -9.74 13.28 -4.34
C ASN A 293 -9.95 13.94 -2.96
N PRO A 294 -10.26 15.24 -2.87
CA PRO A 294 -10.26 15.98 -1.61
C PRO A 294 -11.33 15.51 -0.60
N SER A 295 -12.40 14.88 -1.08
CA SER A 295 -13.52 14.41 -0.26
C SER A 295 -13.55 12.89 -0.04
N VAL A 296 -12.58 12.15 -0.59
CA VAL A 296 -12.55 10.69 -0.48
C VAL A 296 -11.86 10.30 0.82
N PRO A 297 -12.47 9.43 1.66
CA PRO A 297 -11.84 8.99 2.89
C PRO A 297 -10.62 8.10 2.60
N ALA A 298 -9.63 8.14 3.50
CA ALA A 298 -8.51 7.20 3.55
C ALA A 298 -7.76 6.99 2.21
N VAL A 299 -7.53 8.06 1.43
CA VAL A 299 -6.80 7.99 0.15
C VAL A 299 -5.46 7.27 0.29
N SER A 300 -4.73 7.47 1.40
CA SER A 300 -3.47 6.79 1.70
C SER A 300 -3.57 5.26 1.65
N ASN A 301 -4.70 4.70 2.05
CA ASN A 301 -4.92 3.25 2.13
C ASN A 301 -5.37 2.66 0.79
N LYS A 302 -5.59 3.51 -0.22
CA LYS A 302 -6.19 3.16 -1.52
C LYS A 302 -5.20 3.30 -2.70
N LEU A 303 -3.94 3.65 -2.43
CA LEU A 303 -2.94 3.86 -3.47
C LEU A 303 -2.24 2.60 -3.95
N PHE A 304 -2.21 1.56 -3.12
CA PHE A 304 -1.46 0.34 -3.37
C PHE A 304 -2.33 -0.87 -3.01
N PRO A 305 -2.07 -2.06 -3.59
CA PRO A 305 -2.71 -3.29 -3.11
C PRO A 305 -2.43 -3.47 -1.60
N PRO A 306 -3.47 -3.69 -0.78
CA PRO A 306 -3.30 -4.05 0.61
C PRO A 306 -2.41 -5.28 0.74
N GLN A 307 -1.36 -5.22 1.55
CA GLN A 307 -0.50 -6.38 1.79
C GLN A 307 -1.25 -7.50 2.53
N LYS A 308 -2.21 -7.11 3.38
CA LYS A 308 -3.10 -8.01 4.12
C LYS A 308 -4.35 -7.23 4.53
N ARG A 309 -5.53 -7.85 4.44
CA ARG A 309 -6.72 -7.33 5.15
C ARG A 309 -6.68 -7.77 6.60
N GLU A 310 -7.07 -6.88 7.50
CA GLU A 310 -7.23 -7.25 8.90
C GLU A 310 -8.28 -8.34 9.05
N SER A 311 -8.12 -9.16 10.09
CA SER A 311 -9.11 -10.21 10.38
C SER A 311 -10.33 -9.59 11.02
N LEU A 312 -11.52 -9.96 10.55
CA LEU A 312 -12.79 -9.57 11.16
C LEU A 312 -13.11 -10.33 12.46
N THR A 313 -12.14 -10.98 13.09
CA THR A 313 -12.34 -11.87 14.25
C THR A 313 -13.09 -11.17 15.39
N SER A 314 -12.77 -9.92 15.67
CA SER A 314 -13.40 -9.16 16.76
C SER A 314 -14.89 -8.90 16.48
N GLN A 315 -15.20 -8.45 15.27
CA GLN A 315 -16.54 -8.14 14.78
C GLN A 315 -17.37 -9.41 14.62
N THR A 316 -16.76 -10.50 14.16
CA THR A 316 -17.41 -11.82 14.10
C THR A 316 -17.76 -12.30 15.50
N LYS A 317 -16.87 -12.11 16.48
CA LYS A 317 -17.16 -12.45 17.88
C LYS A 317 -18.34 -11.65 18.44
N PHE A 318 -18.40 -10.35 18.15
CA PHE A 318 -19.52 -9.50 18.54
C PHE A 318 -20.85 -10.04 17.99
N TRP A 319 -20.92 -10.28 16.68
CA TRP A 319 -22.17 -10.74 16.06
C TRP A 319 -22.54 -12.18 16.42
N LYS A 320 -21.57 -13.07 16.65
CA LYS A 320 -21.86 -14.43 17.16
C LYS A 320 -22.53 -14.37 18.53
N LEU A 321 -22.05 -13.53 19.45
CA LEU A 321 -22.69 -13.34 20.75
C LEU A 321 -24.16 -12.91 20.60
N VAL A 322 -24.43 -11.99 19.68
CA VAL A 322 -25.81 -11.54 19.40
C VAL A 322 -26.66 -12.70 18.89
N LEU A 323 -26.17 -13.45 17.88
CA LEU A 323 -26.88 -14.58 17.28
C LEU A 323 -27.17 -15.73 18.26
N GLU A 324 -26.29 -15.96 19.24
CA GLU A 324 -26.47 -16.98 20.27
C GLU A 324 -27.60 -16.63 21.26
N ASN A 325 -28.01 -15.36 21.32
CA ASN A 325 -28.94 -14.84 22.32
C ASN A 325 -30.24 -14.26 21.74
N THR A 326 -30.36 -14.15 20.42
CA THR A 326 -31.60 -13.72 19.76
C THR A 326 -31.67 -14.25 18.32
N GLU A 327 -32.88 -14.56 17.84
CA GLU A 327 -33.07 -14.83 16.41
C GLU A 327 -32.80 -13.54 15.62
N VAL A 328 -31.91 -13.62 14.63
CA VAL A 328 -31.63 -12.53 13.70
C VAL A 328 -31.86 -13.04 12.29
N ARG A 329 -32.53 -12.23 11.47
CA ARG A 329 -32.71 -12.47 10.04
C ARG A 329 -31.81 -11.56 9.24
N CYS A 330 -31.24 -12.07 8.15
CA CYS A 330 -30.47 -11.28 7.21
C CYS A 330 -31.35 -10.15 6.64
N ILE A 331 -30.90 -8.90 6.72
CA ILE A 331 -31.69 -7.76 6.24
C ILE A 331 -31.96 -7.80 4.72
N TYR A 332 -31.12 -8.54 3.99
CA TYR A 332 -31.19 -8.67 2.53
C TYR A 332 -32.09 -9.82 2.10
N SER A 333 -31.82 -11.04 2.59
CA SER A 333 -32.51 -12.27 2.16
C SER A 333 -33.65 -12.71 3.06
N ASN A 334 -33.80 -12.11 4.25
CA ASN A 334 -34.75 -12.48 5.29
C ASN A 334 -34.59 -13.92 5.84
N LEU A 335 -33.53 -14.63 5.46
CA LEU A 335 -33.16 -15.94 5.99
C LEU A 335 -32.63 -15.80 7.43
N VAL A 336 -32.92 -16.80 8.25
CA VAL A 336 -32.40 -16.87 9.63
C VAL A 336 -30.88 -17.06 9.60
N LEU A 337 -30.18 -16.28 10.42
CA LEU A 337 -28.73 -16.34 10.57
C LEU A 337 -28.36 -17.28 11.71
N THR A 338 -27.34 -18.09 11.51
CA THR A 338 -26.75 -18.97 12.51
C THR A 338 -25.26 -18.69 12.66
N THR A 339 -24.65 -19.16 13.74
CA THR A 339 -23.20 -19.01 13.95
C THR A 339 -22.36 -19.82 12.97
N ASP A 340 -22.94 -20.84 12.33
CA ASP A 340 -22.31 -21.74 11.36
C ASP A 340 -22.34 -21.19 9.92
N ASN A 341 -23.34 -20.39 9.57
CA ASN A 341 -23.52 -19.84 8.21
C ASN A 341 -23.21 -18.33 8.13
N LEU A 342 -22.40 -17.83 9.07
CA LEU A 342 -22.11 -16.41 9.24
C LEU A 342 -21.01 -15.88 8.31
N SER A 343 -21.33 -14.82 7.58
CA SER A 343 -20.38 -13.87 7.00
C SER A 343 -20.69 -12.48 7.54
N LEU A 344 -19.72 -11.58 7.52
CA LEU A 344 -20.00 -10.16 7.72
C LEU A 344 -20.01 -9.43 6.38
N ASP A 345 -20.97 -8.53 6.22
CA ASP A 345 -21.03 -7.59 5.10
C ASP A 345 -20.73 -6.18 5.59
N HIS A 346 -19.97 -5.44 4.79
CA HIS A 346 -19.80 -4.00 4.95
C HIS A 346 -20.94 -3.28 4.23
N TYR A 347 -21.85 -2.64 4.97
CA TYR A 347 -23.00 -1.96 4.39
C TYR A 347 -22.58 -0.91 3.35
N LEU A 348 -21.65 -0.02 3.73
CA LEU A 348 -20.81 0.74 2.80
C LEU A 348 -19.63 -0.11 2.33
N PRO A 349 -19.33 -0.22 1.03
CA PRO A 349 -18.25 -1.08 0.53
C PRO A 349 -16.91 -0.84 1.22
N TRP A 350 -16.19 -1.92 1.57
CA TRP A 350 -14.84 -1.80 2.16
C TRP A 350 -13.87 -1.05 1.25
N SER A 351 -13.97 -1.25 -0.07
CA SER A 351 -13.20 -0.49 -1.07
C SER A 351 -13.47 1.02 -1.04
N PHE A 352 -14.62 1.44 -0.49
CA PHE A 352 -14.92 2.85 -0.27
C PHE A 352 -14.42 3.34 1.09
N VAL A 353 -14.71 2.65 2.19
CA VAL A 353 -14.38 3.15 3.55
C VAL A 353 -12.95 2.84 4.01
N ALA A 354 -12.33 1.78 3.48
CA ALA A 354 -11.00 1.28 3.81
C ALA A 354 -10.76 1.04 5.32
N HIS A 355 -11.79 0.58 6.03
CA HIS A 355 -11.74 0.20 7.44
C HIS A 355 -12.76 -0.90 7.77
N ASP A 356 -12.56 -1.55 8.92
CA ASP A 356 -13.41 -2.64 9.42
C ASP A 356 -14.21 -2.23 10.68
N GLN A 357 -14.63 -0.97 10.76
CA GLN A 357 -15.41 -0.46 11.89
C GLN A 357 -16.77 -1.16 12.01
N LEU A 358 -17.11 -1.56 13.25
CA LEU A 358 -18.27 -2.40 13.54
C LEU A 358 -19.61 -1.73 13.19
N TRP A 359 -19.71 -0.39 13.30
CA TRP A 359 -20.91 0.36 12.91
C TRP A 359 -21.30 0.17 11.43
N ASN A 360 -20.35 -0.22 10.58
CA ASN A 360 -20.58 -0.49 9.15
C ASN A 360 -20.73 -1.98 8.83
N LEU A 361 -20.60 -2.87 9.82
CA LEU A 361 -20.56 -4.33 9.63
C LEU A 361 -21.79 -5.01 10.21
N ILE A 362 -22.47 -5.81 9.39
CA ILE A 362 -23.64 -6.60 9.80
C ILE A 362 -23.49 -8.08 9.43
N PRO A 363 -24.17 -8.98 10.15
CA PRO A 363 -24.15 -10.39 9.85
C PRO A 363 -25.04 -10.67 8.63
N THR A 364 -24.55 -11.57 7.77
CA THR A 364 -25.23 -12.04 6.58
C THR A 364 -24.79 -13.47 6.27
N ILE A 365 -25.27 -14.06 5.18
CA ILE A 365 -24.78 -15.35 4.67
C ILE A 365 -23.77 -15.15 3.54
N PRO A 366 -22.81 -16.08 3.33
CA PRO A 366 -21.75 -15.94 2.33
C PRO A 366 -22.24 -15.68 0.90
N SER A 367 -23.32 -16.34 0.47
CA SER A 367 -23.88 -16.17 -0.88
C SER A 367 -24.45 -14.75 -1.10
N VAL A 368 -25.13 -14.20 -0.10
CA VAL A 368 -25.66 -12.83 -0.11
C VAL A 368 -24.52 -11.82 -0.12
N ASN A 369 -23.51 -12.00 0.74
CA ASN A 369 -22.33 -11.13 0.78
C ASN A 369 -21.63 -11.11 -0.58
N SER A 370 -21.43 -12.28 -1.18
CA SER A 370 -20.83 -12.40 -2.50
C SER A 370 -21.68 -11.75 -3.60
N SER A 371 -23.02 -11.83 -3.51
CA SER A 371 -23.94 -11.21 -4.47
C SER A 371 -23.94 -9.69 -4.37
N LYS A 372 -23.85 -9.13 -3.15
CA LYS A 372 -23.73 -7.70 -2.91
C LYS A 372 -22.38 -7.16 -3.37
N SER A 373 -21.29 -7.89 -3.09
CA SER A 373 -19.92 -7.47 -3.44
C SER A 373 -19.66 -6.03 -2.94
N ASN A 374 -19.07 -5.19 -3.78
CA ASN A 374 -18.81 -3.77 -3.51
C ASN A 374 -19.98 -2.84 -3.91
N ASN A 375 -21.20 -3.36 -4.11
CA ASN A 375 -22.35 -2.52 -4.42
C ASN A 375 -22.96 -1.91 -3.15
N ILE A 376 -23.61 -0.77 -3.30
CA ILE A 376 -24.32 -0.08 -2.23
C ILE A 376 -25.76 -0.60 -2.20
N PRO A 377 -26.27 -1.08 -1.05
CA PRO A 377 -27.66 -1.55 -0.94
C PRO A 377 -28.66 -0.43 -1.20
N SER A 378 -29.82 -0.78 -1.76
CA SER A 378 -30.97 0.13 -1.85
C SER A 378 -31.30 0.74 -0.50
N ILE A 379 -31.25 2.08 -0.43
CA ILE A 379 -31.55 2.85 0.78
C ILE A 379 -32.99 2.56 1.22
N ASP A 380 -33.92 2.67 0.28
CA ASP A 380 -35.36 2.50 0.53
C ASP A 380 -35.69 1.11 1.09
N GLN A 381 -35.01 0.06 0.63
CA GLN A 381 -35.30 -1.31 1.05
C GLN A 381 -34.59 -1.72 2.34
N TYR A 382 -33.34 -1.27 2.52
CA TYR A 382 -32.43 -1.89 3.50
C TYR A 382 -31.91 -0.95 4.58
N PHE A 383 -31.92 0.37 4.40
CA PHE A 383 -31.26 1.27 5.35
C PHE A 383 -31.93 1.26 6.73
N GLN A 384 -33.27 1.30 6.77
CA GLN A 384 -33.99 1.24 8.04
C GLN A 384 -33.75 -0.09 8.78
N LYS A 385 -33.73 -1.21 8.05
CA LYS A 385 -33.44 -2.55 8.60
C LYS A 385 -32.00 -2.67 9.10
N PHE A 386 -31.07 -2.04 8.40
CA PHE A 386 -29.67 -1.97 8.81
C PHE A 386 -29.52 -1.27 10.17
N ILE A 387 -30.16 -0.12 10.35
CA ILE A 387 -30.14 0.62 11.62
C ILE A 387 -30.79 -0.18 12.75
N GLU A 388 -31.93 -0.81 12.48
CA GLU A 388 -32.63 -1.68 13.44
C GLU A 388 -31.76 -2.87 13.87
N LEU A 389 -31.03 -3.47 12.93
CA LEU A 389 -30.10 -4.56 13.23
C LEU A 389 -28.91 -4.09 14.08
N GLN A 390 -28.33 -2.93 13.76
CA GLN A 390 -27.27 -2.32 14.56
C GLN A 390 -27.75 -2.02 15.98
N TYR A 391 -28.94 -1.44 16.12
CA TYR A 391 -29.58 -1.20 17.42
C TYR A 391 -29.76 -2.50 18.22
N LEU A 392 -30.31 -3.55 17.59
CA LEU A 392 -30.46 -4.86 18.23
C LEU A 392 -29.13 -5.40 18.74
N GLY A 393 -28.09 -5.36 17.90
CA GLY A 393 -26.74 -5.81 18.29
C GLY A 393 -26.18 -5.04 19.48
N LEU A 394 -26.35 -3.72 19.49
CA LEU A 394 -25.93 -2.85 20.60
C LEU A 394 -26.71 -3.15 21.89
N THR A 395 -28.02 -3.32 21.83
CA THR A 395 -28.86 -3.63 23.00
C THR A 395 -28.52 -4.98 23.60
N ILE A 396 -28.43 -6.03 22.77
CA ILE A 396 -28.13 -7.39 23.25
C ILE A 396 -26.71 -7.44 23.83
N SER A 397 -25.72 -6.89 23.14
CA SER A 397 -24.34 -6.88 23.63
C SER A 397 -24.18 -6.09 24.93
N ASN A 398 -24.86 -4.94 25.08
CA ASN A 398 -24.85 -4.16 26.33
C ASN A 398 -25.36 -4.96 27.52
N ASN A 399 -26.40 -5.77 27.32
CA ASN A 399 -27.00 -6.57 28.40
C ASN A 399 -26.15 -7.77 28.81
N LEU A 400 -25.31 -8.27 27.90
CA LEU A 400 -24.52 -9.50 28.11
C LEU A 400 -23.06 -9.21 28.50
N MET A 401 -22.48 -8.11 28.03
CA MET A 401 -21.09 -7.75 28.28
C MET A 401 -20.97 -6.85 29.51
N ASN A 402 -19.83 -6.93 30.20
CA ASN A 402 -19.49 -5.89 31.17
C ASN A 402 -19.08 -4.59 30.46
N GLU A 403 -19.10 -3.49 31.19
CA GLU A 403 -18.84 -2.14 30.67
C GLU A 403 -17.50 -2.04 29.91
N ASN A 404 -16.42 -2.58 30.46
CA ASN A 404 -15.10 -2.53 29.82
C ASN A 404 -15.03 -3.30 28.51
N GLN A 405 -15.71 -4.44 28.42
CA GLN A 405 -15.80 -5.21 27.18
C GLN A 405 -16.64 -4.48 26.13
N TRP A 406 -17.80 -3.97 26.55
CA TRP A 406 -18.72 -3.28 25.64
C TRP A 406 -18.11 -1.98 25.09
N ASN A 407 -17.43 -1.20 25.93
CA ASN A 407 -16.76 0.05 25.54
C ASN A 407 -15.76 -0.15 24.39
N LYS A 408 -15.05 -1.29 24.34
CA LYS A 408 -14.13 -1.61 23.24
C LYS A 408 -14.84 -1.78 21.89
N TYR A 409 -16.07 -2.30 21.91
CA TYR A 409 -16.86 -2.52 20.69
C TYR A 409 -17.59 -1.26 20.23
N ILE A 410 -18.05 -0.43 21.16
CA ILE A 410 -18.83 0.77 20.83
C ILE A 410 -17.98 1.99 20.51
N GLU A 411 -16.68 1.99 20.84
CA GLU A 411 -15.80 3.14 20.60
C GLU A 411 -15.88 3.70 19.17
N PRO A 412 -15.87 2.87 18.09
CA PRO A 412 -16.07 3.38 16.74
C PRO A 412 -17.44 4.03 16.49
N TYR A 413 -18.50 3.56 17.17
CA TYR A 413 -19.81 4.19 17.05
C TYR A 413 -19.78 5.59 17.66
N LEU A 414 -19.17 5.76 18.84
CA LEU A 414 -19.06 7.05 19.51
C LEU A 414 -18.21 8.03 18.68
N ALA A 415 -17.05 7.56 18.22
CA ALA A 415 -16.09 8.36 17.49
C ALA A 415 -16.58 8.77 16.09
N ASP A 416 -17.18 7.84 15.34
CA ASP A 416 -17.50 8.06 13.93
C ASP A 416 -18.94 8.55 13.72
N LEU A 417 -19.90 8.09 14.52
CA LEU A 417 -21.29 8.56 14.46
C LEU A 417 -21.55 9.79 15.32
N LYS A 418 -20.55 10.26 16.08
CA LYS A 418 -20.64 11.44 16.97
C LYS A 418 -21.82 11.37 17.93
N ILE A 419 -22.04 10.19 18.51
CA ILE A 419 -23.12 9.93 19.47
C ILE A 419 -22.55 9.70 20.86
N ASP A 420 -23.20 10.24 21.88
CA ASP A 420 -22.83 9.98 23.27
C ASP A 420 -23.19 8.55 23.68
N ARG A 421 -22.37 7.95 24.55
CA ARG A 421 -22.58 6.59 25.07
C ARG A 421 -23.99 6.35 25.62
N ASN A 422 -24.51 7.30 26.42
CA ASN A 422 -25.83 7.19 27.05
C ASN A 422 -26.99 7.24 26.04
N ASN A 423 -26.73 7.77 24.85
CA ASN A 423 -27.73 7.91 23.79
C ASN A 423 -27.67 6.76 22.76
N LEU A 424 -26.64 5.92 22.82
CA LEU A 424 -26.39 4.85 21.84
C LEU A 424 -27.53 3.82 21.79
N LEU A 425 -28.20 3.59 22.92
CA LEU A 425 -29.36 2.70 23.04
C LEU A 425 -30.71 3.44 22.91
N ASN A 426 -30.73 4.65 22.37
CA ASN A 426 -31.95 5.33 21.96
C ASN A 426 -32.09 5.23 20.43
N ILE A 427 -33.02 4.40 19.96
CA ILE A 427 -33.21 4.14 18.52
C ILE A 427 -33.44 5.42 17.70
N ILE A 428 -34.13 6.43 18.24
CA ILE A 428 -34.40 7.68 17.52
C ILE A 428 -33.12 8.48 17.34
N ILE A 429 -32.28 8.55 18.38
CA ILE A 429 -31.01 9.28 18.33
C ILE A 429 -30.00 8.52 17.45
N LEU A 430 -29.92 7.19 17.61
CA LEU A 430 -29.07 6.33 16.80
C LEU A 430 -29.43 6.43 15.32
N ARG A 431 -30.71 6.39 14.96
CA ARG A 431 -31.19 6.55 13.58
C ARG A 431 -30.71 7.88 13.00
N LYS A 432 -30.90 8.99 13.72
CA LYS A 432 -30.44 10.32 13.29
C LYS A 432 -28.93 10.36 13.06
N ALA A 433 -28.15 9.73 13.94
CA ALA A 433 -26.69 9.66 13.80
C ALA A 433 -26.28 8.90 12.53
N TYR A 434 -26.89 7.74 12.28
CA TYR A 434 -26.68 6.98 11.03
C TYR A 434 -27.11 7.76 9.79
N GLU A 435 -28.27 8.42 9.82
CA GLU A 435 -28.74 9.26 8.71
C GLU A 435 -27.73 10.39 8.42
N SER A 436 -27.23 11.06 9.46
CA SER A 436 -26.26 12.15 9.31
C SER A 436 -24.86 11.73 8.84
N THR A 437 -24.47 10.47 9.08
CA THR A 437 -23.13 9.97 8.74
C THR A 437 -23.15 9.12 7.47
N VAL A 438 -24.04 8.14 7.37
CA VAL A 438 -24.02 7.14 6.31
C VAL A 438 -24.64 7.67 5.01
N ILE A 439 -25.71 8.46 5.04
CA ILE A 439 -26.32 8.98 3.81
C ILE A 439 -25.33 9.87 3.01
N PRO A 440 -24.61 10.82 3.63
CA PRO A 440 -23.58 11.57 2.90
C PRO A 440 -22.47 10.68 2.34
N LEU A 441 -22.05 9.65 3.07
CA LEU A 441 -21.06 8.69 2.61
C LEU A 441 -21.54 7.86 1.42
N ILE A 442 -22.82 7.48 1.38
CA ILE A 442 -23.44 6.83 0.21
C ILE A 442 -23.34 7.76 -1.00
N SER A 443 -23.77 9.02 -0.86
CA SER A 443 -23.70 10.00 -1.95
C SER A 443 -22.28 10.18 -2.48
N LEU A 444 -21.29 10.23 -1.57
CA LEU A 444 -19.87 10.30 -1.95
C LEU A 444 -19.40 9.05 -2.70
N ALA A 445 -19.78 7.85 -2.24
CA ALA A 445 -19.42 6.59 -2.91
C ALA A 445 -20.05 6.50 -4.31
N ILE A 446 -21.30 6.92 -4.47
CA ILE A 446 -21.98 6.94 -5.79
C ILE A 446 -21.26 7.90 -6.73
N ASN A 447 -20.95 9.12 -6.28
CA ASN A 447 -20.20 10.10 -7.07
C ASN A 447 -18.79 9.60 -7.45
N GLN A 448 -18.22 8.71 -6.64
CA GLN A 448 -16.94 8.08 -6.91
C GLN A 448 -17.06 6.94 -7.96
N GLY A 449 -18.26 6.46 -8.27
CA GLY A 449 -18.50 5.41 -9.26
C GLY A 449 -18.77 4.02 -8.67
N PHE A 450 -19.17 3.92 -7.40
CA PHE A 450 -19.75 2.70 -6.84
C PHE A 450 -21.20 2.53 -7.30
N VAL A 451 -21.58 1.29 -7.61
CA VAL A 451 -22.94 0.98 -8.10
C VAL A 451 -23.93 1.05 -6.95
N ALA A 452 -24.98 1.85 -7.13
CA ALA A 452 -26.06 2.06 -6.17
C ALA A 452 -27.20 1.07 -6.34
N ASP A 453 -28.20 1.18 -5.45
CA ASP A 453 -29.51 0.54 -5.57
C ASP A 453 -29.47 -0.98 -5.75
N TRP A 454 -28.48 -1.63 -5.14
CA TRP A 454 -28.42 -3.08 -5.16
C TRP A 454 -29.60 -3.68 -4.39
N LEU A 455 -30.27 -4.63 -5.04
CA LEU A 455 -31.37 -5.43 -4.51
C LEU A 455 -30.94 -6.90 -4.50
N TYR A 456 -31.19 -7.61 -3.40
CA TYR A 456 -30.98 -9.05 -3.37
C TYR A 456 -32.06 -9.75 -4.18
N LEU A 457 -31.66 -10.31 -5.33
CA LEU A 457 -32.52 -11.18 -6.13
C LEU A 457 -32.24 -12.62 -5.72
N THR A 458 -33.23 -13.31 -5.14
CA THR A 458 -33.14 -14.77 -5.01
C THR A 458 -33.11 -15.35 -6.41
N SER A 459 -32.04 -16.08 -6.74
CA SER A 459 -32.02 -16.97 -7.90
C SER A 459 -33.30 -17.80 -7.86
N ARG A 460 -34.15 -17.66 -8.88
CA ARG A 460 -35.31 -18.54 -9.03
C ARG A 460 -34.88 -19.97 -9.26
#